data_AF-A0A661P558-F1
#
_entry.id   AF-A0A661P558-F1
#
_cell.length_a   1.000
_cell.length_b   1.000
_cell.length_c   1.000
_cell.angle_alpha   90.00
_cell.angle_beta   90.00
_cell.angle_gamma   90.00
#
_symmetry.space_group_name_H-M   'P 1'
#
loop_
_entity.id
_entity.type
_entity.pdbx_description
1 polymer ?
#
loop_
_entity_poly.entity_id
_entity_poly.type
_entity_poly.pdbx_seq_one_letter_code
_entity_poly.pdbx_strand_id
1 'polypeptide(L)'
;MDQFQELQLENNRLSEEIDQTKENLDKLVNKRTEILEIRNRILQISQGVLDVLPVVVVGIDPEQMIVHCNEYARDLFPYGGMGPLGNDRHDVFSTEVNALIDRIDGERNPKAMLEVAQQKFRGEVRRLHEKLSQGIVLVLIPEN
;
A
#
# COMPACT_ATOMS: atom_id res chain seq x y z
N MET A 1 -23.59 -22.78 -58.22
CA MET A 1 -23.95 -21.55 -57.50
C MET A 1 -23.94 -21.77 -55.99
N ASP A 2 -24.21 -22.98 -55.53
CA ASP A 2 -24.37 -23.31 -54.10
C ASP A 2 -23.10 -23.07 -53.25
N GLN A 3 -21.92 -23.43 -53.76
CA GLN A 3 -20.67 -23.32 -53.00
C GLN A 3 -20.26 -21.87 -52.68
N PHE A 4 -20.63 -20.91 -53.52
CA PHE A 4 -20.36 -19.48 -53.28
C PHE A 4 -21.30 -18.89 -52.24
N GLN A 5 -22.56 -19.35 -52.21
CA GLN A 5 -23.53 -18.96 -51.18
C GLN A 5 -23.18 -19.57 -49.81
N GLU A 6 -22.74 -20.83 -49.76
CA GLU A 6 -22.24 -21.44 -48.52
C GLU A 6 -21.03 -20.68 -47.96
N LEU A 7 -20.05 -20.35 -48.81
CA LEU A 7 -18.89 -19.57 -48.39
C LEU A 7 -19.26 -18.18 -47.87
N GLN A 8 -20.25 -17.51 -48.48
CA GLN A 8 -20.76 -16.21 -48.01
C GLN A 8 -21.47 -16.33 -46.65
N LEU A 9 -22.30 -17.36 -46.47
CA LEU A 9 -22.98 -17.63 -45.20
C LEU A 9 -21.98 -17.93 -44.08
N GLU A 10 -20.97 -18.73 -44.37
CA GLU A 10 -19.94 -19.08 -43.40
C GLU A 10 -19.04 -17.88 -43.05
N ASN A 11 -18.72 -17.03 -44.02
CA ASN A 11 -17.96 -15.80 -43.79
C ASN A 11 -18.73 -14.80 -42.89
N ASN A 12 -20.03 -14.66 -43.12
CA ASN A 12 -20.90 -13.83 -42.29
C ASN A 12 -21.03 -14.39 -40.88
N ARG A 13 -21.19 -15.70 -40.73
CA ARG A 13 -21.27 -16.38 -39.43
C ARG A 13 -19.99 -16.20 -38.61
N LEU A 14 -18.83 -16.36 -39.25
CA LEU A 14 -17.52 -16.16 -38.60
C LEU A 14 -17.29 -14.69 -38.24
N SER A 15 -17.78 -13.75 -39.05
CA SER A 15 -17.71 -12.32 -38.74
C SER A 15 -18.54 -11.97 -37.51
N GLU A 16 -19.77 -12.49 -37.41
CA GLU A 16 -20.63 -12.31 -36.23
C GLU A 16 -20.03 -12.93 -34.96
N GLU A 17 -19.41 -14.13 -35.06
CA GLU A 17 -18.71 -14.76 -33.93
C GLU A 17 -17.49 -13.95 -33.46
N ILE A 18 -16.72 -13.37 -34.40
CA ILE A 18 -15.59 -12.50 -34.09
C ILE A 18 -16.06 -11.22 -33.38
N ASP A 19 -17.13 -10.62 -33.86
CA ASP A 19 -17.65 -9.37 -33.28
C ASP A 19 -18.27 -9.58 -31.89
N GLN A 20 -19.00 -10.68 -31.68
CA GLN A 20 -19.49 -11.05 -30.34
C GLN A 20 -18.34 -11.35 -29.37
N THR A 21 -17.28 -11.99 -29.84
CA THR A 21 -16.10 -12.27 -29.02
C THR A 21 -15.36 -10.98 -28.64
N LYS A 22 -15.22 -10.03 -29.57
CA LYS A 22 -14.67 -8.69 -29.29
C LYS A 22 -15.51 -7.93 -28.28
N GLU A 23 -16.82 -7.89 -28.46
CA GLU A 23 -17.72 -7.15 -27.57
C GLU A 23 -17.70 -7.71 -26.15
N ASN A 24 -17.58 -9.03 -25.99
CA ASN A 24 -17.43 -9.68 -24.70
C ASN A 24 -16.05 -9.42 -24.07
N LEU A 25 -15.00 -9.39 -24.88
CA LEU A 25 -13.65 -9.04 -24.42
C LEU A 25 -13.60 -7.58 -23.95
N ASP A 26 -14.17 -6.64 -24.71
CA ASP A 26 -14.24 -5.23 -24.36
C ASP A 26 -15.04 -5.01 -23.07
N LYS A 27 -16.16 -5.71 -22.89
CA LYS A 27 -16.94 -5.70 -21.64
C LYS A 27 -16.14 -6.23 -20.45
N LEU A 28 -15.31 -7.26 -20.64
CA LEU A 28 -14.47 -7.83 -19.58
C LEU A 28 -13.28 -6.93 -19.23
N VAL A 29 -12.68 -6.31 -20.26
CA VAL A 29 -11.60 -5.32 -20.14
C VAL A 29 -12.10 -4.10 -19.38
N ASN A 30 -13.25 -3.52 -19.79
CA ASN A 30 -13.84 -2.35 -19.14
C ASN A 30 -14.19 -2.62 -17.66
N LYS A 31 -14.75 -3.80 -17.34
CA LYS A 31 -15.01 -4.21 -15.95
C LYS A 31 -13.73 -4.37 -15.11
N ARG A 32 -12.64 -4.88 -15.69
CA ARG A 32 -11.35 -4.99 -14.99
C ARG A 32 -10.73 -3.61 -14.74
N THR A 33 -10.86 -2.70 -15.71
CA THR A 33 -10.37 -1.32 -15.59
C THR A 33 -11.12 -0.55 -14.49
N GLU A 34 -12.45 -0.64 -14.44
CA GLU A 34 -13.26 0.03 -13.41
C GLU A 34 -12.93 -0.42 -11.98
N ILE A 35 -12.75 -1.73 -11.76
CA ILE A 35 -12.42 -2.26 -10.41
C ILE A 35 -11.02 -1.80 -9.96
N LEU A 36 -10.06 -1.74 -10.88
CA LEU A 36 -8.71 -1.27 -10.60
C LEU A 36 -8.68 0.23 -10.31
N GLU A 37 -9.44 1.04 -11.06
CA GLU A 37 -9.59 2.46 -10.81
C GLU A 37 -10.23 2.74 -9.45
N ILE A 38 -11.26 1.99 -9.08
CA ILE A 38 -11.89 2.10 -7.77
C ILE A 38 -10.89 1.73 -6.66
N ARG A 39 -10.13 0.64 -6.81
CA ARG A 39 -9.10 0.23 -5.84
C ARG A 39 -8.00 1.29 -5.69
N ASN A 40 -7.49 1.81 -6.81
CA ASN A 40 -6.50 2.89 -6.80
C ASN A 40 -7.04 4.13 -6.09
N ARG A 41 -8.29 4.52 -6.38
CA ARG A 41 -8.93 5.66 -5.73
C ARG A 41 -9.08 5.46 -4.22
N ILE A 42 -9.48 4.27 -3.76
CA ILE A 42 -9.57 3.94 -2.32
C ILE A 42 -8.20 4.00 -1.65
N LEU A 43 -7.16 3.48 -2.30
CA LEU A 43 -5.79 3.52 -1.77
C LEU A 43 -5.27 4.95 -1.67
N GLN A 44 -5.47 5.76 -2.71
CA GLN A 44 -5.10 7.18 -2.71
C GLN A 44 -5.81 7.96 -1.61
N ILE A 45 -7.11 7.74 -1.42
CA ILE A 45 -7.87 8.38 -0.35
C ILE A 45 -7.35 7.91 1.02
N SER A 46 -7.11 6.62 1.21
CA SER A 46 -6.57 6.08 2.47
C SER A 46 -5.20 6.69 2.81
N GLN A 47 -4.32 6.84 1.83
CA GLN A 47 -3.02 7.50 2.00
C GLN A 47 -3.19 8.98 2.36
N GLY A 48 -4.04 9.71 1.61
CA GLY A 48 -4.31 11.12 1.90
C GLY A 48 -4.96 11.36 3.28
N VAL A 49 -5.76 10.41 3.79
CA VAL A 49 -6.27 10.46 5.16
C VAL A 49 -5.13 10.36 6.17
N LEU A 50 -4.15 9.46 5.97
CA LEU A 50 -3.01 9.31 6.88
C LEU A 50 -2.07 10.52 6.85
N ASP A 51 -1.91 11.16 5.69
CA ASP A 51 -1.03 12.32 5.52
C ASP A 51 -1.50 13.55 6.31
N VAL A 52 -2.81 13.74 6.48
CA VAL A 52 -3.35 14.86 7.26
C VAL A 52 -3.42 14.61 8.76
N LEU A 53 -3.09 13.41 9.24
CA LEU A 53 -3.17 13.10 10.67
C LEU A 53 -1.99 13.71 11.43
N PRO A 54 -2.21 14.31 12.62
CA PRO A 54 -1.14 14.76 13.50
C PRO A 54 -0.50 13.60 14.28
N VAL A 55 -0.37 12.43 13.65
CA VAL A 55 0.33 11.26 14.17
C VAL A 55 1.28 10.72 13.12
N VAL A 56 2.43 10.22 13.56
CA VAL A 56 3.41 9.57 12.70
C VAL A 56 2.93 8.14 12.47
N VAL A 57 2.90 7.69 11.22
CA VAL A 57 2.60 6.31 10.86
C VAL A 57 3.67 5.79 9.93
N VAL A 58 4.32 4.69 10.33
CA VAL A 58 5.35 4.00 9.54
C VAL A 58 4.99 2.52 9.43
N GLY A 59 5.00 1.98 8.22
CA GLY A 59 4.92 0.55 7.94
C GLY A 59 6.30 -0.02 7.65
N ILE A 60 6.62 -1.14 8.29
CA ILE A 60 7.87 -1.88 8.17
C ILE A 60 7.53 -3.30 7.75
N ASP A 61 8.20 -3.82 6.74
CA ASP A 61 8.00 -5.19 6.28
C ASP A 61 8.84 -6.21 7.10
N PRO A 62 8.72 -7.52 6.86
CA PRO A 62 9.48 -8.53 7.59
C PRO A 62 11.00 -8.43 7.39
N GLU A 63 11.43 -7.82 6.27
CA GLU A 63 12.83 -7.59 5.91
C GLU A 63 13.40 -6.32 6.57
N GLN A 64 12.64 -5.71 7.50
CA GLN A 64 13.02 -4.51 8.26
C GLN A 64 13.07 -3.23 7.42
N MET A 65 12.52 -3.27 6.20
CA MET A 65 12.47 -2.14 5.29
C MET A 65 11.25 -1.27 5.56
N ILE A 66 11.43 0.04 5.50
CA ILE A 66 10.33 1.00 5.61
C ILE A 66 9.57 1.04 4.28
N VAL A 67 8.37 0.45 4.27
CA VAL A 67 7.52 0.32 3.07
C VAL A 67 6.36 1.32 3.04
N HIS A 68 6.11 2.01 4.14
CA HIS A 68 5.10 3.07 4.22
C HIS A 68 5.51 4.14 5.22
N CYS A 69 5.26 5.40 4.89
CA CYS A 69 5.34 6.52 5.83
C CYS A 69 4.36 7.61 5.40
N ASN A 70 3.58 8.15 6.34
CA ASN A 70 2.76 9.33 6.06
C ASN A 70 3.62 10.61 5.98
N GLU A 71 3.02 11.71 5.54
CA GLU A 71 3.70 13.02 5.41
C GLU A 71 4.38 13.43 6.71
N TYR A 72 3.70 13.31 7.85
CA TYR A 72 4.28 13.67 9.14
C TYR A 72 5.50 12.80 9.52
N ALA A 73 5.47 11.50 9.22
CA ALA A 73 6.64 10.63 9.41
C ALA A 73 7.81 11.02 8.51
N ARG A 74 7.53 11.45 7.27
CA ARG A 74 8.56 11.89 6.33
C ARG A 74 9.28 13.15 6.81
N ASP A 75 8.52 14.09 7.37
CA ASP A 75 9.05 15.34 7.91
C ASP A 75 9.83 15.11 9.20
N LEU A 76 9.36 14.19 10.06
CA LEU A 76 10.00 13.89 11.34
C LEU A 76 11.30 13.07 11.18
N PHE A 77 11.38 12.22 10.15
CA PHE A 77 12.54 11.37 9.88
C PHE A 77 13.17 11.67 8.50
N PRO A 78 13.82 12.83 8.33
CA PRO A 78 14.48 13.17 7.08
C PRO A 78 15.70 12.25 6.88
N TYR A 79 15.69 11.48 5.79
CA TYR A 79 16.79 10.58 5.44
C TYR A 79 17.06 10.64 3.93
N GLY A 80 18.33 10.73 3.53
CA GLY A 80 18.76 10.67 2.12
C GLY A 80 18.10 11.66 1.14
N GLY A 81 17.48 12.74 1.62
CA GLY A 81 16.76 13.74 0.81
C GLY A 81 15.38 13.29 0.28
N MET A 82 15.07 11.98 0.30
CA MET A 82 13.76 11.43 -0.12
C MET A 82 12.90 10.94 1.06
N GLY A 83 13.41 11.04 2.28
CA GLY A 83 12.73 10.58 3.49
C GLY A 83 13.04 9.11 3.82
N PRO A 84 12.30 8.54 4.78
CA PRO A 84 12.63 7.23 5.35
C PRO A 84 12.25 6.05 4.45
N LEU A 85 11.34 6.26 3.50
CA LEU A 85 10.78 5.23 2.63
C LEU A 85 11.86 4.51 1.81
N GLY A 86 11.81 3.18 1.78
CA GLY A 86 12.73 2.33 1.00
C GLY A 86 14.10 2.09 1.65
N ASN A 87 14.29 2.51 2.91
CA ASN A 87 15.52 2.27 3.65
C ASN A 87 15.29 1.28 4.80
N ASP A 88 16.38 0.71 5.32
CA ASP A 88 16.36 -0.12 6.52
C ASP A 88 16.06 0.75 7.75
N ARG A 89 15.20 0.25 8.64
CA ARG A 89 14.81 0.98 9.86
C ARG A 89 16.00 1.31 10.78
N HIS A 90 17.07 0.52 10.76
CA HIS A 90 18.25 0.73 11.60
C HIS A 90 19.10 1.91 11.12
N ASP A 91 19.02 2.25 9.84
CA ASP A 91 19.71 3.40 9.26
C ASP A 91 18.95 4.71 9.52
N VAL A 92 17.62 4.62 9.63
CA VAL A 92 16.72 5.78 9.74
C VAL A 92 16.41 6.14 11.19
N PHE A 93 16.10 5.15 12.03
CA PHE A 93 15.57 5.38 13.37
C PHE A 93 16.66 5.35 14.44
N SER A 94 16.43 6.12 15.51
CA SER A 94 17.29 6.09 16.69
C SER A 94 17.25 4.72 17.38
N THR A 95 18.25 4.46 18.23
CA THR A 95 18.30 3.23 19.03
C THR A 95 17.06 3.06 19.92
N GLU A 96 16.49 4.15 20.45
CA GLU A 96 15.29 4.11 21.29
C GLU A 96 14.05 3.64 20.53
N VAL A 97 13.86 4.15 19.30
CA VAL A 97 12.76 3.74 18.43
C VAL A 97 12.93 2.27 18.02
N ASN A 98 14.14 1.86 17.63
CA ASN A 98 14.43 0.48 17.27
C ASN A 98 14.21 -0.48 18.44
N ALA A 99 14.63 -0.11 19.65
CA ALA A 99 14.37 -0.89 20.85
C ALA A 99 12.86 -1.05 21.15
N LEU A 100 12.03 -0.04 20.84
CA LEU A 100 10.58 -0.19 20.93
C LEU A 100 10.03 -1.17 19.90
N ILE A 101 10.52 -1.12 18.66
CA ILE A 101 10.11 -2.02 17.58
C ILE A 101 10.45 -3.47 17.94
N ASP A 102 11.67 -3.73 18.41
CA ASP A 102 12.16 -5.08 18.75
C ASP A 102 11.31 -5.77 19.84
N ARG A 103 10.69 -5.00 20.73
CA ARG A 103 9.80 -5.54 21.78
C ARG A 103 8.57 -6.25 21.23
N ILE A 104 8.19 -6.02 19.96
CA ILE A 104 7.03 -6.68 19.33
C ILE A 104 7.17 -8.20 19.26
N ASP A 105 8.39 -8.72 19.39
CA ASP A 105 8.66 -10.15 19.39
C ASP A 105 8.24 -10.85 20.68
N GLY A 106 8.26 -10.13 21.81
CA GLY A 106 7.80 -10.61 23.12
C GLY A 106 6.46 -10.02 23.58
N GLU A 107 6.02 -8.90 23.00
CA GLU A 107 4.85 -8.15 23.46
C GLU A 107 3.85 -7.93 22.32
N ARG A 108 2.54 -8.02 22.61
CA ARG A 108 1.49 -7.83 21.59
C ARG A 108 1.36 -6.38 21.11
N ASN A 109 1.60 -5.42 21.99
CA ASN A 109 1.47 -3.99 21.72
C ASN A 109 2.47 -3.20 22.58
N PRO A 110 3.78 -3.26 22.25
CA PRO A 110 4.80 -2.48 22.92
C PRO A 110 4.45 -0.99 22.88
N LYS A 111 4.67 -0.32 24.00
CA LYS A 111 4.54 1.13 24.13
C LYS A 111 5.76 1.71 24.84
N ALA A 112 6.16 2.90 24.44
CA ALA A 112 7.17 3.69 25.13
C ALA A 112 6.96 5.18 24.90
N MET A 113 7.48 5.98 25.82
CA MET A 113 7.69 7.40 25.57
C MET A 113 9.02 7.55 24.84
N LEU A 114 9.02 8.27 23.73
CA LEU A 114 10.17 8.49 22.88
C LEU A 114 10.37 10.00 22.69
N GLU A 115 11.62 10.42 22.55
CA GLU A 115 11.95 11.78 22.14
C GLU A 115 12.54 11.74 20.73
N VAL A 116 11.87 12.41 19.80
CA VAL A 116 12.29 12.48 18.39
C VAL A 116 12.28 13.94 17.98
N ALA A 117 13.38 14.42 17.42
CA ALA A 117 13.52 15.82 17.01
C ALA A 117 13.14 16.85 18.10
N GLN A 118 13.50 16.58 19.37
CA GLN A 118 13.17 17.39 20.56
C GLN A 118 11.67 17.47 20.91
N GLN A 119 10.84 16.62 20.30
CA GLN A 119 9.44 16.49 20.62
C GLN A 119 9.17 15.13 21.27
N LYS A 120 8.30 15.12 22.28
CA LYS A 120 7.90 13.90 22.99
C LYS A 120 6.75 13.22 22.28
N PHE A 121 6.87 11.91 22.14
CA PHE A 121 5.85 11.07 21.55
C PHE A 121 5.56 9.87 22.43
N ARG A 122 4.30 9.46 22.45
CA ARG A 122 3.93 8.12 22.85
C ARG A 122 4.00 7.21 21.62
N GLY A 123 5.00 6.35 21.59
CA GLY A 123 5.18 5.32 20.56
C GLY A 123 4.37 4.07 20.85
N GLU A 124 3.69 3.54 19.84
CA GLU A 124 3.05 2.22 19.85
C GLU A 124 3.50 1.40 18.64
N VAL A 125 3.68 0.10 18.83
CA VAL A 125 4.05 -0.82 17.75
C VAL A 125 3.02 -1.93 17.64
N ARG A 126 2.58 -2.24 16.42
CA ARG A 126 1.56 -3.26 16.17
C ARG A 126 1.94 -4.16 15.01
N ARG A 127 1.67 -5.46 15.13
CA ARG A 127 1.78 -6.38 13.99
C ARG A 127 0.61 -6.18 13.04
N LEU A 128 0.92 -6.05 11.76
CA LEU A 128 -0.05 -6.21 10.70
C LEU A 128 -0.22 -7.71 10.46
N HIS A 129 -1.41 -8.25 10.78
CA HIS A 129 -1.71 -9.66 10.65
C HIS A 129 -2.86 -9.84 9.65
N GLU A 130 -2.58 -9.61 8.37
CA GLU A 130 -3.49 -9.96 7.28
C GLU A 130 -2.86 -11.03 6.37
N LYS A 131 -3.70 -11.88 5.78
CA LYS A 131 -3.30 -13.06 4.99
C LYS A 131 -2.33 -12.78 3.83
N LEU A 132 -2.18 -11.52 3.42
CA LEU A 132 -1.34 -11.07 2.30
C LEU A 132 -0.28 -10.04 2.72
N SER A 133 -0.29 -9.59 3.97
CA SER A 133 0.53 -8.47 4.46
C SER A 133 1.08 -8.82 5.82
N GLN A 134 2.33 -9.31 5.87
CA GLN A 134 3.08 -9.46 7.12
C GLN A 134 3.94 -8.21 7.30
N GLY A 135 3.96 -7.66 8.51
CA GLY A 135 4.74 -6.47 8.82
C GLY A 135 4.41 -5.89 10.18
N ILE A 136 5.01 -4.74 10.45
CA ILE A 136 4.88 -3.99 11.70
C ILE A 136 4.49 -2.56 11.35
N VAL A 137 3.60 -1.99 12.16
CA VAL A 137 3.23 -0.58 12.09
C VAL A 137 3.74 0.11 13.36
N LEU A 138 4.59 1.10 13.19
CA LEU A 138 5.00 2.04 14.22
C LEU A 138 4.09 3.27 14.15
N VAL A 139 3.54 3.66 15.30
CA VAL A 139 2.74 4.89 15.44
C VAL A 139 3.36 5.76 16.51
N LEU A 140 3.65 7.02 16.21
CA LEU A 140 4.07 8.01 17.22
C LEU A 140 2.99 9.07 17.38
N ILE A 141 2.45 9.18 18.59
CA ILE A 141 1.42 10.15 18.95
C ILE A 141 2.11 11.28 19.72
N PRO A 142 2.09 12.53 19.22
CA PRO A 142 2.63 13.67 19.96
C PRO A 142 2.03 13.78 21.35
N GLU A 143 2.86 14.04 22.34
CA GLU A 143 2.43 14.43 23.69
C GLU A 143 2.56 15.95 23.80
N ASN A 144 1.45 16.63 24.10
CA ASN A 144 1.37 18.08 24.25
C ASN A 144 1.92 18.56 25.59
#